data_AF-A0A415E5Y4-F1
#
_entry.id   AF-A0A415E5Y4-F1
#
_cell.length_a   1.000
_cell.length_b   1.000
_cell.length_c   1.000
_cell.angle_alpha   90.00
_cell.angle_beta   90.00
_cell.angle_gamma   90.00
#
_symmetry.space_group_name_H-M   'P 1'
#
loop_
_entity.id
_entity.type
_entity.pdbx_description
1 polymer ?
#
loop_
_entity_poly.entity_id
_entity_poly.type
_entity_poly.pdbx_seq_one_letter_code
_entity_poly.pdbx_strand_id
1 'polypeptide(L)'
;MPPLRFSYRNRHIWRLRRRPCQEISLQSSSSTKSIFSSYLPLLFYPIHKAHRYDMFLSFSFVIYIVTFLQNRIMISKTRMISEVEMNYLNMMKNRNSCRDFSDQPIDEEVLQRLLEASVCAPSSGGFQNYSIIKVTDSEKKQTLAKLCRKQGFIGKAPVNLVFCVDLHRERRIAQSCSVLPNIQYDYESFIMFVMDAAIAAQTLCMAAEAEGLGSVLIGNIVTNQKQVAELLNLPKQVLPVIMVSLGHRKNKGTVSGKYSPSIMVHEETYQERDITELQAAWKEKYADWSIKPNEKLMSRIGEITKEYFGEDYAAEGARFIREKDWVDPFSFWYGYYYPNHEGLMTPEDHIKFLEEQEMTGYKKK
;
A
#
# COMPACT_ATOMS: atom_id res chain seq x y z
N MET A 1 -18.94 50.55 16.32
CA MET A 1 -19.45 49.34 17.00
C MET A 1 -18.53 48.18 16.65
N PRO A 2 -18.12 47.36 17.63
CA PRO A 2 -16.87 46.59 17.57
C PRO A 2 -17.05 45.19 16.94
N PRO A 3 -15.98 44.56 16.43
CA PRO A 3 -15.96 43.13 16.18
C PRO A 3 -15.71 42.36 17.49
N LEU A 4 -16.49 41.29 17.69
CA LEU A 4 -16.42 40.38 18.82
C LEU A 4 -15.03 39.76 18.97
N ARG A 5 -14.42 39.96 20.16
CA ARG A 5 -13.22 39.24 20.62
C ARG A 5 -13.64 37.86 21.12
N PHE A 6 -13.17 36.80 20.49
CA PHE A 6 -13.01 35.50 21.15
C PHE A 6 -11.58 35.38 21.66
N SER A 7 -11.41 35.41 22.99
CA SER A 7 -10.15 35.09 23.63
C SER A 7 -10.02 33.57 23.78
N TYR A 8 -9.09 32.96 23.07
CA TYR A 8 -8.54 31.66 23.48
C TYR A 8 -7.11 31.86 23.96
N ARG A 9 -6.97 32.01 25.28
CA ARG A 9 -5.73 31.69 25.99
C ARG A 9 -5.66 30.16 26.09
N ASN A 10 -4.67 29.56 25.46
CA ASN A 10 -3.73 28.68 26.15
C ASN A 10 -2.57 28.31 25.22
N ARG A 11 -1.41 28.90 25.52
CA ARG A 11 -0.11 28.49 25.01
C ARG A 11 0.28 27.21 25.77
N HIS A 12 0.52 26.12 25.06
CA HIS A 12 1.49 25.11 25.52
C HIS A 12 2.33 24.65 24.33
N ILE A 13 3.49 25.30 24.23
CA ILE A 13 4.65 24.94 23.43
C ILE A 13 5.19 23.62 23.99
N TRP A 14 5.08 22.51 23.26
CA TRP A 14 5.87 21.32 23.53
C TRP A 14 7.18 21.38 22.75
N ARG A 15 8.20 22.00 23.35
CA ARG A 15 9.59 21.79 22.97
C ARG A 15 10.03 20.41 23.48
N LEU A 16 10.03 19.41 22.60
CA LEU A 16 10.68 18.13 22.87
C LEU A 16 12.21 18.33 22.85
N ARG A 17 12.80 18.62 24.02
CA ARG A 17 14.23 18.45 24.26
C ARG A 17 14.54 16.96 24.22
N ARG A 18 15.24 16.48 23.19
CA ARG A 18 15.90 15.17 23.21
C ARG A 18 16.87 15.14 24.39
N ARG A 19 16.64 14.28 25.38
CA ARG A 19 17.69 13.82 26.30
C ARG A 19 18.26 12.52 25.74
N PRO A 20 19.58 12.29 25.77
CA PRO A 20 20.15 11.01 25.39
C PRO A 20 19.72 9.94 26.40
N CYS A 21 19.32 8.77 25.89
CA CYS A 21 19.15 7.57 26.71
C CYS A 21 20.49 7.26 27.39
N GLN A 22 20.55 7.40 28.71
CA GLN A 22 21.50 6.61 29.48
C GLN A 22 20.94 5.20 29.59
N GLU A 23 21.71 4.22 29.11
CA GLU A 23 21.46 2.81 29.40
C GLU A 23 21.46 2.62 30.93
N ILE A 24 20.29 2.34 31.48
CA ILE A 24 20.19 1.85 32.86
C ILE A 24 20.49 0.36 32.80
N SER A 25 21.74 -0.03 33.09
CA SER A 25 22.08 -1.42 33.38
C SER A 25 21.38 -1.84 34.67
N LEU A 26 20.34 -2.65 34.56
CA LEU A 26 19.75 -3.31 35.72
C LEU A 26 20.66 -4.46 36.15
N GLN A 27 21.58 -4.19 37.06
CA GLN A 27 22.10 -5.24 37.93
C GLN A 27 20.92 -5.76 38.77
N SER A 28 20.67 -7.07 38.71
CA SER A 28 19.69 -7.75 39.55
C SER A 28 20.14 -7.67 41.01
N SER A 29 19.68 -6.65 41.74
CA SER A 29 19.97 -6.56 43.17
C SER A 29 19.22 -7.67 43.92
N SER A 30 19.98 -8.43 44.70
CA SER A 30 19.56 -9.50 45.63
C SER A 30 18.48 -9.08 46.66
N SER A 31 18.11 -7.80 46.71
CA SER A 31 17.17 -7.21 47.65
C SER A 31 15.69 -7.57 47.41
N THR A 32 15.26 -7.83 46.17
CA THR A 32 13.83 -8.11 45.89
C THR A 32 13.39 -9.52 46.30
N LYS A 33 14.30 -10.50 46.32
CA LYS A 33 14.02 -11.85 46.85
C LYS A 33 13.90 -11.88 48.38
N SER A 34 14.63 -11.00 49.08
CA SER A 34 14.64 -10.90 50.55
C SER A 34 13.31 -10.39 51.13
N ILE A 35 12.70 -9.39 50.48
CA ILE A 35 11.41 -8.82 50.92
C ILE A 35 10.30 -9.88 50.79
N PHE A 36 10.22 -10.62 49.69
CA PHE A 36 9.17 -11.62 49.48
C PHE A 36 9.20 -12.77 50.50
N SER A 37 10.38 -13.23 50.94
CA SER A 37 10.47 -14.33 51.91
C SER A 37 10.03 -13.93 53.33
N SER A 38 10.09 -12.63 53.65
CA SER A 38 9.83 -12.11 55.00
C SER A 38 8.34 -11.85 55.27
N TYR A 39 7.54 -11.59 54.22
CA TYR A 39 6.12 -11.21 54.35
C TYR A 39 5.13 -12.30 53.93
N LEU A 40 5.58 -13.36 53.24
CA LEU A 40 4.73 -14.49 52.84
C LEU A 40 4.05 -15.21 54.03
N PRO A 41 4.69 -15.37 55.21
CA PRO A 41 4.04 -16.00 56.37
C PRO A 41 2.87 -15.20 56.96
N LEU A 42 2.83 -13.87 56.76
CA LEU A 42 1.80 -12.99 57.30
C LEU A 42 0.47 -13.08 56.54
N LEU A 43 0.48 -13.59 55.29
CA LEU A 43 -0.74 -13.82 54.50
C LEU A 43 -1.58 -15.00 55.00
N PHE A 44 -0.98 -15.91 55.78
CA PHE A 44 -1.64 -17.11 56.32
C PHE A 44 -1.85 -17.04 57.84
N TYR A 45 -1.64 -15.88 58.46
CA TYR A 45 -1.83 -15.72 59.90
C TYR A 45 -3.33 -15.65 60.24
N PRO A 46 -3.84 -16.45 61.21
CA PRO A 46 -5.26 -16.49 61.53
C PRO A 46 -5.77 -15.13 62.04
N ILE A 47 -6.81 -14.61 61.37
CA ILE A 47 -7.35 -13.24 61.52
C ILE A 47 -7.76 -12.90 62.97
N HIS A 48 -8.06 -13.89 63.80
CA HIS A 48 -8.47 -13.69 65.20
C HIS A 48 -7.33 -13.36 66.20
N LYS A 49 -6.06 -13.31 65.78
CA LYS A 49 -4.91 -13.01 66.65
C LYS A 49 -4.05 -11.80 66.22
N ALA A 50 -4.43 -11.07 65.17
CA ALA A 50 -3.62 -9.98 64.63
C ALA A 50 -3.85 -8.64 65.36
N HIS A 51 -2.78 -7.93 65.74
CA HIS A 51 -2.88 -6.56 66.24
C HIS A 51 -3.27 -5.62 65.09
N ARG A 52 -4.00 -4.52 65.37
CA ARG A 52 -4.44 -3.53 64.35
C ARG A 52 -3.33 -3.11 63.38
N TYR A 53 -2.09 -3.00 63.85
CA TYR A 53 -0.92 -2.66 63.03
C TYR A 53 -0.57 -3.72 61.98
N ASP A 54 -0.69 -5.02 62.30
CA ASP A 54 -0.42 -6.11 61.36
C ASP A 54 -1.46 -6.15 60.23
N MET A 55 -2.69 -5.76 60.53
CA MET A 55 -3.77 -5.65 59.54
C MET A 55 -3.57 -4.46 58.60
N PHE A 56 -3.01 -3.34 59.07
CA PHE A 56 -2.64 -2.21 58.21
C PHE A 56 -1.45 -2.54 57.29
N LEU A 57 -0.42 -3.21 57.82
CA LEU A 57 0.75 -3.64 57.05
C LEU A 57 0.39 -4.65 55.96
N SER A 58 -0.49 -5.61 56.25
CA SER A 58 -0.98 -6.56 55.26
C SER A 58 -1.81 -5.88 54.16
N PHE A 59 -2.66 -4.91 54.52
CA PHE A 59 -3.43 -4.14 53.54
C PHE A 59 -2.56 -3.27 52.63
N SER A 60 -1.56 -2.58 53.20
CA SER A 60 -0.59 -1.80 52.43
C SER A 60 0.27 -2.68 51.51
N PHE A 61 0.62 -3.89 51.95
CA PHE A 61 1.37 -4.84 51.13
C PHE A 61 0.53 -5.39 49.96
N VAL A 62 -0.76 -5.68 50.19
CA VAL A 62 -1.68 -6.08 49.12
C VAL A 62 -1.86 -4.95 48.10
N ILE A 63 -2.06 -3.71 48.56
CA ILE A 63 -2.15 -2.54 47.66
C ILE A 63 -0.87 -2.41 46.84
N TYR A 64 0.31 -2.52 47.47
CA TYR A 64 1.59 -2.46 46.78
C TYR A 64 1.73 -3.55 45.71
N ILE A 65 1.38 -4.80 46.02
CA ILE A 65 1.41 -5.91 45.06
C ILE A 65 0.45 -5.63 43.90
N VAL A 66 -0.78 -5.20 44.17
CA VAL A 66 -1.77 -4.89 43.13
C VAL A 66 -1.28 -3.76 42.24
N THR A 67 -0.78 -2.66 42.80
CA THR A 67 -0.23 -1.53 42.03
C THR A 67 1.03 -1.94 41.24
N PHE A 68 1.91 -2.77 41.82
CA PHE A 68 3.11 -3.28 41.15
C PHE A 68 2.75 -4.19 39.97
N LEU A 69 1.78 -5.10 40.15
CA LEU A 69 1.28 -5.98 39.10
C LEU A 69 0.56 -5.18 38.00
N GLN A 70 -0.29 -4.21 38.37
CA GLN A 70 -0.94 -3.31 37.41
C GLN A 70 0.09 -2.51 36.60
N ASN A 71 1.12 -1.96 37.25
CA ASN A 71 2.20 -1.27 36.55
C ASN A 71 3.00 -2.21 35.63
N ARG A 72 3.30 -3.44 36.04
CA ARG A 72 3.96 -4.45 35.19
C ARG A 72 3.11 -4.82 33.97
N ILE A 73 1.81 -5.02 34.15
CA ILE A 73 0.87 -5.31 33.06
C ILE A 73 0.77 -4.11 32.12
N MET A 74 0.68 -2.88 32.64
CA MET A 74 0.69 -1.68 31.80
C MET A 74 1.99 -1.53 31.02
N ILE A 75 3.15 -1.65 31.67
CA ILE A 75 4.47 -1.58 31.01
C ILE A 75 4.59 -2.67 29.93
N SER A 76 4.12 -3.89 30.21
CA SER A 76 4.11 -4.99 29.23
C SER A 76 3.18 -4.71 28.05
N LYS A 77 1.98 -4.16 28.29
CA LYS A 77 1.05 -3.76 27.23
C LYS A 77 1.62 -2.63 26.37
N THR A 78 2.17 -1.59 27.00
CA THR A 78 2.83 -0.47 26.29
C THR A 78 4.02 -0.96 25.46
N ARG A 79 4.82 -1.90 26.00
CA ARG A 79 5.94 -2.49 25.27
C ARG A 79 5.49 -3.33 24.07
N MET A 80 4.48 -4.19 24.24
CA MET A 80 3.91 -4.96 23.12
C MET A 80 3.33 -4.04 22.04
N ILE A 81 2.59 -2.99 22.42
CA ILE A 81 2.06 -2.00 21.47
C ILE A 81 3.22 -1.36 20.70
N SER A 82 4.31 -0.96 21.38
CA SER A 82 5.47 -0.36 20.72
C SER A 82 6.24 -1.32 19.79
N GLU A 83 6.34 -2.61 20.14
CA GLU A 83 7.01 -3.63 19.31
C GLU A 83 6.15 -4.01 18.09
N VAL A 84 4.83 -4.06 18.26
CA VAL A 84 3.84 -4.30 17.19
C VAL A 84 3.74 -3.10 16.24
N GLU A 85 3.71 -1.86 16.75
CA GLU A 85 3.71 -0.62 15.95
C GLU A 85 5.00 -0.46 15.14
N MET A 86 6.16 -0.78 15.73
CA MET A 86 7.45 -0.76 15.03
C MET A 86 7.47 -1.78 13.88
N ASN A 87 6.74 -2.89 14.01
CA ASN A 87 6.67 -3.93 12.98
C ASN A 87 5.87 -3.47 11.74
N TYR A 88 4.69 -2.88 11.90
CA TYR A 88 3.84 -2.48 10.76
C TYR A 88 4.40 -1.30 9.95
N LEU A 89 4.92 -0.26 10.62
CA LEU A 89 5.53 0.87 9.90
C LEU A 89 6.77 0.42 9.13
N ASN A 90 7.55 -0.48 9.72
CA ASN A 90 8.72 -1.05 9.07
C ASN A 90 8.32 -1.95 7.89
N MET A 91 7.28 -2.76 8.03
CA MET A 91 6.70 -3.55 6.93
C MET A 91 6.28 -2.66 5.77
N MET A 92 5.52 -1.59 6.03
CA MET A 92 5.07 -0.65 4.98
C MET A 92 6.23 0.04 4.27
N LYS A 93 7.28 0.43 5.01
CA LYS A 93 8.48 1.07 4.44
C LYS A 93 9.33 0.10 3.61
N ASN A 94 9.40 -1.17 3.98
CA ASN A 94 10.23 -2.17 3.30
C ASN A 94 9.48 -3.01 2.26
N ARG A 95 8.16 -2.83 2.14
CA ARG A 95 7.36 -3.47 1.11
C ARG A 95 7.92 -3.17 -0.27
N ASN A 96 8.13 -4.22 -1.04
CA ASN A 96 8.60 -4.14 -2.42
C ASN A 96 7.76 -5.04 -3.33
N SER A 97 7.73 -4.71 -4.62
CA SER A 97 6.99 -5.48 -5.62
C SER A 97 7.68 -6.81 -5.91
N CYS A 98 7.00 -7.92 -5.63
CA CYS A 98 7.45 -9.26 -5.98
C CYS A 98 7.12 -9.58 -7.44
N ARG A 99 8.13 -9.86 -8.27
CA ARG A 99 7.96 -10.28 -9.67
C ARG A 99 8.65 -11.62 -9.98
N ASP A 100 9.09 -12.32 -8.93
CA ASP A 100 9.74 -13.62 -9.03
C ASP A 100 9.17 -14.52 -7.93
N PHE A 101 8.23 -15.36 -8.33
CA PHE A 101 7.46 -16.23 -7.46
C PHE A 101 8.04 -17.64 -7.49
N SER A 102 8.01 -18.33 -6.36
CA SER A 102 8.25 -19.77 -6.31
C SER A 102 7.03 -20.56 -6.79
N ASP A 103 7.21 -21.85 -7.07
CA ASP A 103 6.12 -22.75 -7.45
C ASP A 103 5.25 -23.20 -6.25
N GLN A 104 5.56 -22.74 -5.02
CA GLN A 104 4.75 -23.06 -3.84
C GLN A 104 3.35 -22.43 -3.95
N PRO A 105 2.28 -23.22 -3.78
CA PRO A 105 0.92 -22.69 -3.74
C PRO A 105 0.71 -21.83 -2.50
N ILE A 106 -0.29 -20.95 -2.56
CA ILE A 106 -0.77 -20.21 -1.37
C ILE A 106 -1.83 -21.07 -0.72
N ASP A 107 -1.74 -21.27 0.60
CA ASP A 107 -2.79 -21.95 1.35
C ASP A 107 -4.14 -21.23 1.20
N GLU A 108 -5.21 -21.99 0.93
CA GLU A 108 -6.52 -21.38 0.66
C GLU A 108 -7.06 -20.61 1.87
N GLU A 109 -6.78 -21.07 3.10
CA GLU A 109 -7.14 -20.33 4.33
C GLU A 109 -6.40 -18.99 4.44
N VAL A 110 -5.12 -18.95 4.05
CA VAL A 110 -4.36 -17.69 4.00
C VAL A 110 -5.01 -16.78 2.95
N LEU A 111 -5.23 -17.28 1.73
CA LEU A 111 -5.84 -16.50 0.66
C LEU A 111 -7.22 -15.96 1.05
N GLN A 112 -8.04 -16.75 1.74
CA GLN A 112 -9.34 -16.34 2.25
C GLN A 112 -9.21 -15.17 3.24
N ARG A 113 -8.30 -15.24 4.21
CA ARG A 113 -8.04 -14.11 5.13
C ARG A 113 -7.60 -12.84 4.42
N LEU A 114 -6.78 -12.98 3.37
CA LEU A 114 -6.35 -11.83 2.56
C LEU A 114 -7.52 -11.17 1.83
N LEU A 115 -8.42 -11.98 1.27
CA LEU A 115 -9.61 -11.50 0.58
C LEU A 115 -10.58 -10.83 1.57
N GLU A 116 -10.79 -11.42 2.75
CA GLU A 116 -11.57 -10.84 3.84
C GLU A 116 -11.02 -9.48 4.27
N ALA A 117 -9.70 -9.37 4.46
CA ALA A 117 -9.05 -8.09 4.76
C ALA A 117 -9.25 -7.08 3.62
N SER A 118 -9.14 -7.53 2.37
CA SER A 118 -9.34 -6.67 1.19
C SER A 118 -10.74 -6.08 1.10
N VAL A 119 -11.78 -6.85 1.43
CA VAL A 119 -13.17 -6.37 1.33
C VAL A 119 -13.57 -5.43 2.48
N CYS A 120 -12.80 -5.43 3.58
CA CYS A 120 -12.93 -4.48 4.68
C CYS A 120 -12.31 -3.10 4.38
N ALA A 121 -11.70 -2.92 3.20
CA ALA A 121 -11.14 -1.64 2.81
C ALA A 121 -12.22 -0.54 2.73
N PRO A 122 -11.93 0.72 3.11
CA PRO A 122 -12.89 1.80 3.01
C PRO A 122 -13.28 2.04 1.55
N SER A 123 -14.54 2.40 1.32
CA SER A 123 -15.09 2.69 -0.01
C SER A 123 -16.04 3.87 0.05
N SER A 124 -16.15 4.59 -1.05
CA SER A 124 -17.01 5.76 -1.19
C SER A 124 -18.46 5.41 -0.87
N GLY A 125 -19.06 6.14 0.08
CA GLY A 125 -20.44 5.90 0.56
C GLY A 125 -20.69 4.53 1.22
N GLY A 126 -19.66 3.70 1.40
CA GLY A 126 -19.82 2.31 1.86
C GLY A 126 -20.43 1.37 0.80
N PHE A 127 -20.58 1.80 -0.45
CA PHE A 127 -21.21 1.01 -1.51
C PHE A 127 -20.35 -0.17 -2.00
N GLN A 128 -19.03 -0.10 -1.73
CA GLN A 128 -18.05 -1.07 -2.20
C GLN A 128 -18.16 -1.27 -3.71
N ASN A 129 -18.08 -0.22 -4.54
CA ASN A 129 -18.27 -0.32 -6.00
C ASN A 129 -17.07 -0.95 -6.75
N TYR A 130 -16.63 -2.10 -6.24
CA TYR A 130 -15.61 -2.95 -6.81
C TYR A 130 -15.97 -4.44 -6.62
N SER A 131 -15.34 -5.27 -7.45
CA SER A 131 -15.35 -6.73 -7.35
C SER A 131 -13.94 -7.29 -7.58
N ILE A 132 -13.64 -8.46 -7.03
CA ILE A 132 -12.34 -9.12 -7.13
C ILE A 132 -12.52 -10.46 -7.84
N ILE A 133 -11.81 -10.67 -8.95
CA ILE A 133 -11.82 -11.91 -9.71
C ILE A 133 -10.54 -12.69 -9.40
N LYS A 134 -10.70 -13.88 -8.81
CA LYS A 134 -9.60 -14.82 -8.57
C LYS A 134 -9.29 -15.62 -9.84
N VAL A 135 -8.08 -15.46 -10.37
CA VAL A 135 -7.60 -16.16 -11.57
C VAL A 135 -6.42 -17.07 -11.19
N THR A 136 -6.69 -18.37 -11.17
CA THR A 136 -5.70 -19.44 -10.91
C THR A 136 -5.47 -20.34 -12.13
N ASP A 137 -6.40 -20.34 -13.08
CA ASP A 137 -6.31 -21.10 -14.34
C ASP A 137 -5.06 -20.73 -15.14
N SER A 138 -4.29 -21.74 -15.55
CA SER A 138 -2.98 -21.53 -16.17
C SER A 138 -3.09 -20.80 -17.50
N GLU A 139 -4.04 -21.18 -18.36
CA GLU A 139 -4.21 -20.58 -19.69
C GLU A 139 -4.65 -19.11 -19.61
N LYS A 140 -5.59 -18.79 -18.72
CA LYS A 140 -6.00 -17.41 -18.43
C LYS A 140 -4.83 -16.59 -17.89
N LYS A 141 -4.02 -17.10 -16.97
CA LYS A 141 -2.84 -16.40 -16.44
C LYS A 141 -1.81 -16.10 -17.54
N GLN A 142 -1.54 -17.06 -18.44
CA GLN A 142 -0.65 -16.84 -19.58
C GLN A 142 -1.21 -15.80 -20.55
N THR A 143 -2.52 -15.81 -20.77
CA THR A 143 -3.19 -14.82 -21.63
C THR A 143 -3.14 -13.43 -21.00
N LEU A 144 -3.43 -13.29 -19.72
CA LEU A 144 -3.28 -12.03 -18.97
C LEU A 144 -1.85 -11.49 -19.05
N ALA A 145 -0.84 -12.35 -18.95
CA ALA A 145 0.56 -11.95 -19.10
C ALA A 145 0.83 -11.29 -20.47
N LYS A 146 0.29 -11.86 -21.55
CA LYS A 146 0.41 -11.31 -22.91
C LYS A 146 -0.31 -9.96 -23.02
N LEU A 147 -1.55 -9.87 -22.55
CA LEU A 147 -2.38 -8.67 -22.61
C LEU A 147 -1.80 -7.51 -21.79
N CYS A 148 -1.16 -7.81 -20.66
CA CYS A 148 -0.51 -6.85 -19.77
C CYS A 148 0.95 -6.57 -20.17
N ARG A 149 1.21 -6.30 -21.45
CA ARG A 149 2.55 -5.99 -21.99
C ARG A 149 3.59 -7.10 -21.79
N LYS A 150 3.20 -8.36 -22.01
CA LYS A 150 4.08 -9.56 -21.95
C LYS A 150 4.83 -9.72 -20.62
N GLN A 151 4.20 -9.31 -19.52
CA GLN A 151 4.78 -9.41 -18.18
C GLN A 151 4.73 -10.86 -17.68
N GLY A 152 5.77 -11.63 -17.98
CA GLY A 152 5.80 -13.08 -17.75
C GLY A 152 5.61 -13.53 -16.29
N PHE A 153 5.88 -12.66 -15.30
CA PHE A 153 5.64 -12.99 -13.89
C PHE A 153 4.16 -13.18 -13.57
N ILE A 154 3.24 -12.59 -14.33
CA ILE A 154 1.79 -12.78 -14.19
C ILE A 154 1.41 -14.24 -14.45
N GLY A 155 1.98 -14.84 -15.50
CA GLY A 155 1.76 -16.24 -15.86
C GLY A 155 2.34 -17.23 -14.82
N LYS A 156 3.40 -16.82 -14.11
CA LYS A 156 4.09 -17.63 -13.11
C LYS A 156 3.51 -17.50 -11.71
N ALA A 157 2.86 -16.38 -11.38
CA ALA A 157 2.24 -16.19 -10.07
C ALA A 157 1.20 -17.29 -9.81
N PRO A 158 1.14 -17.88 -8.60
CA PRO A 158 0.14 -18.90 -8.30
C PRO A 158 -1.28 -18.34 -8.40
N VAL A 159 -1.49 -17.09 -7.95
CA VAL A 159 -2.79 -16.40 -7.98
C VAL A 159 -2.64 -15.01 -8.60
N ASN A 160 -3.57 -14.65 -9.48
CA ASN A 160 -3.79 -13.27 -9.92
C ASN A 160 -5.19 -12.82 -9.49
N LEU A 161 -5.28 -11.67 -8.84
CA LEU A 161 -6.53 -11.06 -8.39
C LEU A 161 -6.80 -9.82 -9.23
N VAL A 162 -7.86 -9.83 -10.03
CA VAL A 162 -8.26 -8.69 -10.86
C VAL A 162 -9.33 -7.90 -10.14
N PHE A 163 -8.99 -6.68 -9.74
CA PHE A 163 -9.88 -5.71 -9.13
C PHE A 163 -10.58 -4.93 -10.23
N CYS A 164 -11.90 -5.00 -10.22
CA CYS A 164 -12.77 -4.34 -11.17
C CYS A 164 -13.59 -3.26 -10.47
N VAL A 165 -13.86 -2.16 -11.15
CA VAL A 165 -15.03 -1.32 -10.86
C VAL A 165 -16.27 -2.15 -11.17
N ASP A 166 -17.25 -2.19 -10.27
CA ASP A 166 -18.48 -3.00 -10.42
C ASP A 166 -19.71 -2.17 -10.07
N LEU A 167 -20.36 -1.66 -11.11
CA LEU A 167 -21.65 -0.96 -11.01
C LEU A 167 -22.82 -1.87 -11.39
N HIS A 168 -22.49 -3.05 -11.93
CA HIS A 168 -23.46 -4.06 -12.30
C HIS A 168 -24.19 -4.60 -11.06
N ARG A 169 -23.46 -4.87 -9.97
CA ARG A 169 -24.03 -5.31 -8.69
C ARG A 169 -24.99 -4.27 -8.12
N GLU A 170 -24.52 -3.02 -7.99
CA GLU A 170 -25.34 -1.91 -7.45
C GLU A 170 -26.62 -1.73 -8.26
N ARG A 171 -26.51 -1.67 -9.59
CA ARG A 171 -27.67 -1.50 -10.48
C ARG A 171 -28.70 -2.62 -10.34
N ARG A 172 -28.27 -3.88 -10.22
CA ARG A 172 -29.17 -5.01 -10.03
C ARG A 172 -29.90 -4.97 -8.70
N ILE A 173 -29.19 -4.60 -7.62
CA ILE A 173 -29.79 -4.43 -6.29
C ILE A 173 -30.82 -3.29 -6.35
N ALA A 174 -30.43 -2.13 -6.88
CA ALA A 174 -31.31 -0.97 -7.03
C ALA A 174 -32.60 -1.32 -7.81
N GLN A 175 -32.46 -1.97 -8.98
CA GLN A 175 -33.59 -2.40 -9.81
C GLN A 175 -34.53 -3.37 -9.09
N SER A 176 -34.02 -4.18 -8.16
CA SER A 176 -34.84 -5.14 -7.40
C SER A 176 -35.69 -4.48 -6.30
N CYS A 177 -35.33 -3.28 -5.85
CA CYS A 177 -35.97 -2.59 -4.72
C CYS A 177 -37.09 -1.60 -5.13
N SER A 178 -37.60 -1.68 -6.36
CA SER A 178 -38.70 -0.85 -6.91
C SER A 178 -38.41 0.65 -7.08
N VAL A 179 -37.30 1.17 -6.57
CA VAL A 179 -36.81 2.50 -6.92
C VAL A 179 -35.99 2.34 -8.19
N LEU A 180 -36.35 3.07 -9.25
CA LEU A 180 -35.47 3.26 -10.41
C LEU A 180 -34.59 4.48 -10.11
N PRO A 181 -33.45 4.35 -9.43
CA PRO A 181 -32.54 5.47 -9.36
C PRO A 181 -32.09 5.79 -10.79
N ASN A 182 -32.23 7.04 -11.18
CA ASN A 182 -31.52 7.59 -12.33
C ASN A 182 -30.03 7.65 -11.96
N ILE A 183 -29.37 6.49 -11.85
CA ILE A 183 -27.96 6.40 -11.51
C ILE A 183 -27.17 6.82 -12.74
N GLN A 184 -26.90 8.12 -12.83
CA GLN A 184 -25.92 8.67 -13.75
C GLN A 184 -24.63 8.76 -12.97
N TYR A 185 -23.77 7.76 -13.15
CA TYR A 185 -22.39 7.90 -12.71
C TYR A 185 -21.75 8.92 -13.63
N ASP A 186 -21.16 9.95 -13.07
CA ASP A 186 -20.39 10.97 -13.75
C ASP A 186 -18.89 10.69 -13.60
N TYR A 187 -18.07 11.64 -14.01
CA TYR A 187 -16.62 11.50 -13.96
C TYR A 187 -16.13 11.39 -12.52
N GLU A 188 -16.76 12.16 -11.62
CA GLU A 188 -16.45 12.13 -10.19
C GLU A 188 -16.68 10.72 -9.62
N SER A 189 -17.85 10.15 -9.87
CA SER A 189 -18.22 8.79 -9.47
C SER A 189 -17.23 7.76 -10.02
N PHE A 190 -16.86 7.85 -11.30
CA PHE A 190 -15.91 6.94 -11.92
C PHE A 190 -14.54 6.98 -11.22
N ILE A 191 -14.02 8.17 -10.92
CA ILE A 191 -12.76 8.33 -10.18
C ILE A 191 -12.88 7.72 -8.78
N MET A 192 -13.98 7.93 -8.07
CA MET A 192 -14.24 7.31 -6.76
C MET A 192 -14.15 5.78 -6.82
N PHE A 193 -14.78 5.15 -7.80
CA PHE A 193 -14.79 3.69 -7.87
C PHE A 193 -13.43 3.09 -8.24
N VAL A 194 -12.65 3.78 -9.05
CA VAL A 194 -11.25 3.41 -9.30
C VAL A 194 -10.42 3.51 -8.01
N MET A 195 -10.63 4.56 -7.21
CA MET A 195 -9.98 4.69 -5.90
C MET A 195 -10.37 3.57 -4.95
N ASP A 196 -11.65 3.22 -4.86
CA ASP A 196 -12.14 2.13 -4.01
C ASP A 196 -11.44 0.80 -4.36
N ALA A 197 -11.36 0.46 -5.65
CA ALA A 197 -10.65 -0.73 -6.12
C ALA A 197 -9.14 -0.69 -5.79
N ALA A 198 -8.51 0.48 -5.91
CA ALA A 198 -7.09 0.67 -5.57
C ALA A 198 -6.82 0.53 -4.06
N ILE A 199 -7.70 1.05 -3.22
CA ILE A 199 -7.60 0.95 -1.76
C ILE A 199 -7.80 -0.51 -1.33
N ALA A 200 -8.77 -1.23 -1.92
CA ALA A 200 -8.93 -2.67 -1.70
C ALA A 200 -7.67 -3.45 -2.11
N ALA A 201 -7.14 -3.20 -3.31
CA ALA A 201 -5.94 -3.88 -3.81
C ALA A 201 -4.70 -3.61 -2.94
N GLN A 202 -4.51 -2.37 -2.46
CA GLN A 202 -3.42 -2.03 -1.56
C GLN A 202 -3.60 -2.65 -0.17
N THR A 203 -4.84 -2.72 0.34
CA THR A 203 -5.16 -3.41 1.61
C THR A 203 -4.78 -4.89 1.53
N LEU A 204 -5.14 -5.56 0.43
CA LEU A 204 -4.71 -6.92 0.15
C LEU A 204 -3.18 -7.06 0.10
N CYS A 205 -2.48 -6.12 -0.53
CA CYS A 205 -1.01 -6.15 -0.56
C CYS A 205 -0.39 -6.04 0.85
N MET A 206 -1.02 -5.30 1.77
CA MET A 206 -0.54 -5.15 3.15
C MET A 206 -0.80 -6.41 3.97
N ALA A 207 -1.98 -6.99 3.83
CA ALA A 207 -2.29 -8.28 4.43
C ALA A 207 -1.34 -9.38 3.93
N ALA A 208 -1.03 -9.38 2.62
CA ALA A 208 -0.09 -10.33 2.03
C ALA A 208 1.33 -10.20 2.61
N GLU A 209 1.83 -8.97 2.78
CA GLU A 209 3.15 -8.74 3.37
C GLU A 209 3.18 -9.19 4.84
N ALA A 210 2.09 -9.00 5.59
CA ALA A 210 1.95 -9.46 6.98
C ALA A 210 1.95 -11.01 7.10
N GLU A 211 1.42 -11.71 6.09
CA GLU A 211 1.47 -13.17 5.96
C GLU A 211 2.80 -13.66 5.33
N GLY A 212 3.77 -12.78 5.08
CA GLY A 212 5.07 -13.13 4.51
C GLY A 212 5.06 -13.43 3.01
N LEU A 213 3.97 -13.12 2.30
CA LEU A 213 3.83 -13.32 0.87
C LEU A 213 4.40 -12.14 0.06
N GLY A 214 4.65 -12.39 -1.22
CA GLY A 214 5.00 -11.39 -2.20
C GLY A 214 3.81 -10.95 -3.04
N SER A 215 3.69 -9.65 -3.26
CA SER A 215 2.67 -9.07 -4.13
C SER A 215 3.24 -8.03 -5.09
N VAL A 216 2.59 -7.85 -6.24
CA VAL A 216 2.84 -6.73 -7.15
C VAL A 216 1.52 -6.23 -7.73
N LEU A 217 1.32 -4.91 -7.68
CA LEU A 217 0.24 -4.21 -8.36
C LEU A 217 0.60 -3.99 -9.84
N ILE A 218 -0.34 -4.30 -10.73
CA ILE A 218 -0.21 -4.17 -12.19
C ILE A 218 -1.32 -3.27 -12.71
N GLY A 219 -0.96 -2.03 -13.06
CA GLY A 219 -1.85 -1.10 -13.76
C GLY A 219 -1.99 -1.42 -15.25
N ASN A 220 -1.06 -2.16 -15.86
CA ASN A 220 -1.12 -2.53 -17.28
C ASN A 220 -2.28 -3.46 -17.66
N ILE A 221 -3.09 -3.90 -16.69
CA ILE A 221 -4.34 -4.60 -16.96
C ILE A 221 -5.29 -3.78 -17.84
N VAL A 222 -5.19 -2.45 -17.77
CA VAL A 222 -5.99 -1.55 -18.61
C VAL A 222 -5.44 -1.41 -20.03
N THR A 223 -4.25 -1.93 -20.37
CA THR A 223 -3.66 -1.72 -21.70
C THR A 223 -4.46 -2.39 -22.83
N ASN A 224 -5.08 -3.54 -22.55
CA ASN A 224 -5.94 -4.27 -23.47
C ASN A 224 -7.25 -4.61 -22.75
N GLN A 225 -7.86 -3.57 -22.16
CA GLN A 225 -8.94 -3.70 -21.19
C GLN A 225 -10.15 -4.45 -21.75
N LYS A 226 -10.48 -4.25 -23.03
CA LYS A 226 -11.57 -4.96 -23.72
C LYS A 226 -11.31 -6.46 -23.79
N GLN A 227 -10.14 -6.87 -24.26
CA GLN A 227 -9.77 -8.28 -24.37
C GLN A 227 -9.66 -8.95 -22.99
N VAL A 228 -9.25 -8.20 -21.95
CA VAL A 228 -9.27 -8.67 -20.57
C VAL A 228 -10.71 -8.90 -20.09
N ALA A 229 -11.63 -7.97 -20.39
CA ALA A 229 -13.03 -8.10 -20.02
C ALA A 229 -13.69 -9.32 -20.69
N GLU A 230 -13.39 -9.54 -21.99
CA GLU A 230 -13.83 -10.72 -22.74
C GLU A 230 -13.26 -12.01 -22.15
N LEU A 231 -11.95 -12.08 -21.86
CA LEU A 231 -11.28 -13.24 -21.25
C LEU A 231 -11.92 -13.65 -19.90
N LEU A 232 -12.32 -12.65 -19.12
CA LEU A 232 -12.91 -12.85 -17.79
C LEU A 232 -14.44 -12.95 -17.82
N ASN A 233 -15.07 -12.87 -18.99
CA ASN A 233 -16.53 -12.85 -19.19
C ASN A 233 -17.22 -11.79 -18.31
N LEU A 234 -16.66 -10.58 -18.28
CA LEU A 234 -17.23 -9.49 -17.48
C LEU A 234 -18.55 -9.02 -18.10
N PRO A 235 -19.62 -8.85 -17.29
CA PRO A 235 -20.84 -8.24 -17.78
C PRO A 235 -20.61 -6.74 -18.00
N LYS A 236 -21.56 -6.11 -18.69
CA LYS A 236 -21.59 -4.65 -18.81
C LYS A 236 -21.49 -3.98 -17.44
N GLN A 237 -20.78 -2.86 -17.41
CA GLN A 237 -20.55 -2.04 -16.21
C GLN A 237 -19.64 -2.70 -15.15
N VAL A 238 -18.83 -3.68 -15.57
CA VAL A 238 -17.72 -4.23 -14.77
C VAL A 238 -16.41 -4.04 -15.53
N LEU A 239 -15.49 -3.25 -14.98
CA LEU A 239 -14.26 -2.85 -15.66
C LEU A 239 -13.02 -3.24 -14.87
N PRO A 240 -12.07 -4.00 -15.44
CA PRO A 240 -10.82 -4.32 -14.77
C PRO A 240 -9.93 -3.07 -14.71
N VAL A 241 -9.46 -2.70 -13.52
CA VAL A 241 -8.68 -1.46 -13.31
C VAL A 241 -7.31 -1.74 -12.71
N ILE A 242 -7.20 -2.74 -11.84
CA ILE A 242 -5.95 -3.11 -11.17
C ILE A 242 -5.87 -4.63 -11.08
N MET A 243 -4.69 -5.20 -11.30
CA MET A 243 -4.43 -6.59 -10.98
C MET A 243 -3.36 -6.71 -9.90
N VAL A 244 -3.48 -7.69 -9.02
CA VAL A 244 -2.44 -8.08 -8.06
C VAL A 244 -2.01 -9.51 -8.35
N SER A 245 -0.73 -9.70 -8.69
CA SER A 245 -0.12 -11.03 -8.67
C SER A 245 0.41 -11.32 -7.28
N LEU A 246 0.11 -12.50 -6.75
CA LEU A 246 0.39 -12.91 -5.37
C LEU A 246 1.05 -14.28 -5.34
N GLY A 247 2.02 -14.49 -4.43
CA GLY A 247 2.67 -15.79 -4.21
C GLY A 247 3.87 -15.74 -3.26
N HIS A 248 4.46 -16.89 -2.98
CA HIS A 248 5.70 -16.97 -2.21
C HIS A 248 6.88 -16.39 -3.01
N ARG A 249 7.65 -15.51 -2.38
CA ARG A 249 8.81 -14.84 -3.00
C ARG A 249 9.94 -15.85 -3.20
N LYS A 250 10.55 -15.88 -4.39
CA LYS A 250 11.77 -16.68 -4.62
C LYS A 250 13.03 -15.99 -4.09
N ASN A 251 13.06 -14.67 -4.15
CA ASN A 251 14.19 -13.84 -3.78
C ASN A 251 13.74 -12.65 -2.91
N LYS A 252 14.64 -12.15 -2.05
CA LYS A 252 14.43 -10.86 -1.39
C LYS A 252 14.42 -9.77 -2.46
N GLY A 253 13.30 -9.06 -2.58
CA GLY A 253 13.18 -7.96 -3.53
C GLY A 253 13.91 -6.71 -3.06
N THR A 254 14.14 -5.80 -3.99
CA THR A 254 14.78 -4.50 -3.73
C THR A 254 13.72 -3.47 -3.39
N VAL A 255 13.93 -2.74 -2.29
CA VAL A 255 13.08 -1.62 -1.92
C VAL A 255 13.38 -0.46 -2.86
N SER A 256 12.37 0.03 -3.57
CA SER A 256 12.52 1.19 -4.46
C SER A 256 12.73 2.45 -3.63
N GLY A 257 13.77 3.23 -3.97
CA GLY A 257 13.98 4.56 -3.43
C GLY A 257 12.72 5.44 -3.53
N LYS A 258 12.47 6.23 -2.49
CA LYS A 258 11.32 7.14 -2.39
C LYS A 258 11.83 8.56 -2.17
N TYR A 259 11.06 9.53 -2.64
CA TYR A 259 11.27 10.90 -2.23
C TYR A 259 11.00 11.05 -0.73
N SER A 260 11.78 11.90 -0.08
CA SER A 260 11.54 12.32 1.30
C SER A 260 10.15 12.97 1.45
N PRO A 261 9.49 12.87 2.62
CA PRO A 261 8.30 13.66 2.93
C PRO A 261 8.46 15.16 2.65
N SER A 262 9.67 15.72 2.81
CA SER A 262 9.94 17.13 2.50
C SER A 262 9.72 17.51 1.03
N ILE A 263 9.69 16.53 0.12
CA ILE A 263 9.40 16.69 -1.31
C ILE A 263 7.94 16.35 -1.64
N MET A 264 7.34 15.37 -0.96
CA MET A 264 6.01 14.87 -1.32
C MET A 264 4.87 15.49 -0.50
N VAL A 265 5.16 16.01 0.69
CA VAL A 265 4.18 16.62 1.61
C VAL A 265 4.33 18.13 1.54
N HIS A 266 3.21 18.83 1.44
CA HIS A 266 3.13 20.27 1.37
C HIS A 266 2.29 20.78 2.54
N GLU A 267 2.68 21.90 3.16
CA GLU A 267 1.94 22.51 4.26
C GLU A 267 0.91 23.52 3.72
N GLU A 268 -0.36 23.32 4.07
CA GLU A 268 -1.54 24.14 3.72
C GLU A 268 -1.87 24.24 2.22
N THR A 269 -0.90 24.59 1.38
CA THR A 269 -1.04 24.76 -0.07
C THR A 269 0.09 24.04 -0.81
N TYR A 270 -0.08 23.85 -2.12
CA TYR A 270 1.01 23.34 -2.94
C TYR A 270 2.21 24.30 -2.92
N GLN A 271 3.38 23.75 -2.61
CA GLN A 271 4.63 24.48 -2.56
C GLN A 271 5.46 24.13 -3.79
N GLU A 272 5.57 25.08 -4.71
CA GLU A 272 6.47 24.98 -5.85
C GLU A 272 7.93 25.03 -5.36
N ARG A 273 8.74 24.07 -5.81
CA ARG A 273 10.13 23.93 -5.38
C ARG A 273 11.06 24.31 -6.52
N ASP A 274 12.23 24.83 -6.16
CA ASP A 274 13.26 25.10 -7.14
C ASP A 274 13.73 23.81 -7.82
N ILE A 275 14.02 23.89 -9.11
CA ILE A 275 14.43 22.74 -9.91
C ILE A 275 15.71 22.07 -9.38
N THR A 276 16.62 22.83 -8.75
CA THR A 276 17.85 22.27 -8.17
C THR A 276 17.56 21.37 -6.97
N GLU A 277 16.57 21.71 -6.14
CA GLU A 277 16.11 20.88 -5.03
C GLU A 277 15.48 19.58 -5.54
N LEU A 278 14.62 19.67 -6.56
CA LEU A 278 13.97 18.52 -7.18
C LEU A 278 15.01 17.58 -7.83
N GLN A 279 16.02 18.13 -8.50
CA GLN A 279 17.11 17.35 -9.09
C GLN A 279 17.96 16.64 -8.03
N ALA A 280 18.25 17.29 -6.91
CA ALA A 280 18.97 16.66 -5.80
C ALA A 280 18.18 15.47 -5.22
N ALA A 281 16.91 15.67 -4.92
CA ALA A 281 16.03 14.61 -4.42
C ALA A 281 15.83 13.47 -5.44
N TRP A 282 15.77 13.80 -6.73
CA TRP A 282 15.70 12.82 -7.81
C TRP A 282 16.97 11.96 -7.87
N LYS A 283 18.15 12.56 -7.79
CA LYS A 283 19.43 11.83 -7.71
C LYS A 283 19.48 10.91 -6.49
N GLU A 284 19.03 11.37 -5.33
CA GLU A 284 18.97 10.54 -4.11
C GLU A 284 18.04 9.34 -4.29
N LYS A 285 16.81 9.58 -4.78
CA LYS A 285 15.82 8.52 -5.03
C LYS A 285 16.35 7.44 -5.98
N TYR A 286 17.13 7.84 -6.98
CA TYR A 286 17.69 6.96 -8.01
C TYR A 286 19.20 6.73 -7.84
N ALA A 287 19.74 6.83 -6.61
CA ALA A 287 21.16 6.65 -6.36
C ALA A 287 21.68 5.27 -6.83
N ASP A 288 20.85 4.23 -6.73
CA ASP A 288 21.17 2.87 -7.17
C ASP A 288 20.87 2.62 -8.66
N TRP A 289 20.43 3.63 -9.41
CA TRP A 289 20.06 3.48 -10.81
C TRP A 289 21.28 3.57 -11.75
N SER A 290 21.66 2.45 -12.35
CA SER A 290 22.90 2.34 -13.13
C SER A 290 22.70 1.75 -14.53
N ILE A 291 21.57 1.98 -15.18
CA ILE A 291 21.33 1.42 -16.53
C ILE A 291 22.30 2.05 -17.53
N LYS A 292 23.15 1.21 -18.11
CA LYS A 292 24.10 1.57 -19.16
C LYS A 292 23.46 1.46 -20.55
N PRO A 293 23.79 2.37 -21.47
CA PRO A 293 23.39 2.24 -22.86
C PRO A 293 24.02 0.97 -23.45
N ASN A 294 23.23 0.22 -24.21
CA ASN A 294 23.70 -0.89 -25.03
C ASN A 294 22.97 -0.83 -26.38
N GLU A 295 23.53 -1.45 -27.42
CA GLU A 295 23.01 -1.31 -28.78
C GLU A 295 21.52 -1.65 -28.90
N LYS A 296 21.04 -2.71 -28.24
CA LYS A 296 19.63 -3.09 -28.28
C LYS A 296 18.72 -2.03 -27.64
N LEU A 297 19.14 -1.48 -26.51
CA LEU A 297 18.41 -0.41 -25.83
C LEU A 297 18.46 0.88 -26.65
N MET A 298 19.63 1.24 -27.20
CA MET A 298 19.82 2.45 -28.00
C MET A 298 19.09 2.41 -29.33
N SER A 299 19.03 1.26 -30.01
CA SER A 299 18.24 1.08 -31.24
C SER A 299 16.75 1.29 -30.94
N ARG A 300 16.22 0.66 -29.88
CA ARG A 300 14.84 0.87 -29.46
C ARG A 300 14.54 2.33 -29.11
N ILE A 301 15.45 2.96 -28.36
CA ILE A 301 15.37 4.38 -28.02
C ILE A 301 15.28 5.23 -29.29
N GLY A 302 16.19 5.00 -30.24
CA GLY A 302 16.26 5.71 -31.51
C GLY A 302 15.00 5.54 -32.36
N GLU A 303 14.50 4.32 -32.50
CA GLU A 303 13.28 4.02 -33.25
C GLU A 303 12.07 4.77 -32.68
N ILE A 304 11.86 4.70 -31.36
CA ILE A 304 10.72 5.34 -30.70
C ILE A 304 10.85 6.86 -30.74
N THR A 305 12.01 7.41 -30.35
CA THR A 305 12.20 8.88 -30.41
C THR A 305 12.00 9.43 -31.81
N LYS A 306 12.46 8.70 -32.84
CA LYS A 306 12.26 9.09 -34.24
C LYS A 306 10.78 9.10 -34.62
N GLU A 307 10.01 8.11 -34.19
CA GLU A 307 8.57 8.02 -34.44
C GLU A 307 7.79 9.18 -33.80
N TYR A 308 8.09 9.51 -32.54
CA TYR A 308 7.32 10.52 -31.78
C TYR A 308 7.80 11.95 -31.95
N PHE A 309 9.10 12.17 -32.11
CA PHE A 309 9.73 13.49 -32.04
C PHE A 309 10.59 13.82 -33.28
N GLY A 310 10.72 12.91 -34.24
CA GLY A 310 11.48 13.11 -35.47
C GLY A 310 12.97 12.77 -35.37
N GLU A 311 13.64 12.78 -36.53
CA GLU A 311 15.03 12.31 -36.66
C GLU A 311 16.05 13.15 -35.87
N ASP A 312 15.91 14.49 -35.88
CA ASP A 312 16.86 15.39 -35.22
C ASP A 312 16.85 15.20 -33.70
N TYR A 313 15.65 15.12 -33.10
CA TYR A 313 15.50 14.88 -31.66
C TYR A 313 16.04 13.51 -31.24
N ALA A 314 15.78 12.48 -32.06
CA ALA A 314 16.30 11.13 -31.84
C ALA A 314 17.84 11.10 -31.87
N ALA A 315 18.45 11.80 -32.83
CA ALA A 315 19.90 11.88 -32.94
C ALA A 315 20.52 12.63 -31.74
N GLU A 316 19.92 13.74 -31.33
CA GLU A 316 20.37 14.50 -30.16
C GLU A 316 20.25 13.71 -28.86
N GLY A 317 19.09 13.08 -28.61
CA GLY A 317 18.88 12.24 -27.43
C GLY A 317 19.83 11.05 -27.37
N ALA A 318 20.06 10.39 -28.52
CA ALA A 318 21.00 9.28 -28.60
C ALA A 318 22.45 9.72 -28.36
N ARG A 319 22.85 10.91 -28.84
CA ARG A 319 24.15 11.52 -28.55
C ARG A 319 24.29 11.81 -27.06
N PHE A 320 23.30 12.47 -26.45
CA PHE A 320 23.32 12.83 -25.03
C PHE A 320 23.46 11.60 -24.12
N ILE A 321 22.71 10.53 -24.38
CA ILE A 321 22.78 9.29 -23.61
C ILE A 321 24.15 8.62 -23.74
N ARG A 322 24.74 8.61 -24.95
CA ARG A 322 26.08 8.04 -25.19
C ARG A 322 27.17 8.86 -24.50
N GLU A 323 27.09 10.19 -24.56
CA GLU A 323 28.05 11.08 -23.88
C GLU A 323 28.00 10.93 -22.36
N LYS A 324 26.80 10.76 -21.79
CA LYS A 324 26.61 10.53 -20.36
C LYS A 324 26.92 9.10 -19.92
N ASP A 325 27.03 8.16 -20.86
CA ASP A 325 27.15 6.73 -20.63
C ASP A 325 26.12 6.21 -19.60
N TRP A 326 24.88 6.68 -19.73
CA TRP A 326 23.81 6.44 -18.77
C TRP A 326 22.43 6.74 -19.36
N VAL A 327 21.46 5.85 -19.14
CA VAL A 327 20.05 6.08 -19.47
C VAL A 327 19.32 6.46 -18.19
N ASP A 328 18.85 7.70 -18.10
CA ASP A 328 18.16 8.18 -16.91
C ASP A 328 16.78 7.48 -16.74
N PRO A 329 16.26 7.42 -15.50
CA PRO A 329 14.97 6.78 -15.23
C PRO A 329 13.80 7.33 -16.04
N PHE A 330 13.74 8.63 -16.32
CA PHE A 330 12.61 9.21 -17.05
C PHE A 330 12.65 8.84 -18.53
N SER A 331 13.82 8.96 -19.15
CA SER A 331 14.09 8.40 -20.46
C SER A 331 13.64 6.95 -20.51
N PHE A 332 14.13 6.11 -19.61
CA PHE A 332 13.78 4.69 -19.59
C PHE A 332 12.26 4.44 -19.47
N TRP A 333 11.61 4.99 -18.44
CA TRP A 333 10.20 4.67 -18.14
C TRP A 333 9.20 5.35 -19.07
N TYR A 334 9.40 6.63 -19.40
CA TYR A 334 8.47 7.41 -20.23
C TYR A 334 8.80 7.37 -21.72
N GLY A 335 10.06 7.10 -22.07
CA GLY A 335 10.48 7.01 -23.45
C GLY A 335 10.40 5.59 -24.02
N TYR A 336 10.85 4.56 -23.29
CA TYR A 336 11.41 3.38 -23.99
C TYR A 336 11.07 2.00 -23.42
N TYR A 337 10.70 1.92 -22.15
CA TYR A 337 10.42 0.63 -21.50
C TYR A 337 9.12 0.01 -21.99
N TYR A 338 8.15 0.86 -22.31
CA TYR A 338 6.81 0.48 -22.75
C TYR A 338 6.47 1.16 -24.08
N PRO A 339 7.08 0.75 -25.20
CA PRO A 339 6.73 1.27 -26.51
C PRO A 339 5.24 1.05 -26.74
N ASN A 340 4.57 1.98 -27.43
CA ASN A 340 3.27 1.68 -27.99
C ASN A 340 3.51 0.64 -29.09
N HIS A 341 2.91 -0.53 -28.91
CA HIS A 341 3.06 -1.64 -29.83
C HIS A 341 1.77 -1.82 -30.60
N GLU A 342 1.88 -2.44 -31.77
CA GLU A 342 0.74 -2.95 -32.51
C GLU A 342 -0.09 -3.89 -31.61
N GLY A 343 -1.41 -3.68 -31.60
CA GLY A 343 -2.36 -4.48 -30.84
C GLY A 343 -2.64 -4.02 -29.40
N LEU A 344 -2.13 -2.86 -28.96
CA LEU A 344 -2.61 -2.19 -27.74
C LEU A 344 -3.82 -1.31 -28.05
N MET A 345 -4.73 -1.13 -27.10
CA MET A 345 -5.84 -0.19 -27.26
C MET A 345 -5.34 1.26 -27.33
N THR A 346 -5.86 2.02 -28.30
CA THR A 346 -5.68 3.47 -28.39
C THR A 346 -6.56 4.20 -27.37
N PRO A 347 -6.32 5.50 -27.08
CA PRO A 347 -7.25 6.31 -26.30
C PRO A 347 -8.70 6.27 -26.85
N GLU A 348 -8.85 6.28 -28.18
CA GLU A 348 -10.14 6.18 -28.86
C GLU A 348 -10.80 4.81 -28.62
N ASP A 349 -10.03 3.72 -28.68
CA ASP A 349 -10.52 2.37 -28.37
C ASP A 349 -10.98 2.29 -26.91
N HIS A 350 -10.28 2.91 -25.97
CA HIS A 350 -10.68 2.97 -24.57
C HIS A 350 -12.01 3.70 -24.39
N ILE A 351 -12.17 4.87 -25.00
CA ILE A 351 -13.41 5.65 -24.95
C ILE A 351 -14.56 4.81 -25.51
N LYS A 352 -14.38 4.23 -26.70
CA LYS A 352 -15.39 3.37 -27.34
C LYS A 352 -15.75 2.17 -26.48
N PHE A 353 -14.76 1.49 -25.89
CA PHE A 353 -15.02 0.38 -24.99
C PHE A 353 -15.84 0.80 -23.77
N LEU A 354 -15.54 1.95 -23.15
CA LEU A 354 -16.33 2.45 -22.02
C LEU A 354 -17.79 2.78 -22.42
N GLU A 355 -18.03 3.25 -23.66
CA GLU A 355 -19.38 3.42 -24.21
C GLU A 355 -20.12 2.08 -24.37
N GLU A 356 -19.45 1.07 -24.95
CA GLU A 356 -19.97 -0.29 -25.10
C GLU A 356 -20.35 -0.90 -23.74
N GLN A 357 -19.63 -0.52 -22.68
CA GLN A 357 -19.86 -0.95 -21.30
C GLN A 357 -20.93 -0.14 -20.55
N GLU A 358 -21.62 0.81 -21.21
CA GLU A 358 -22.59 1.72 -20.57
C GLU A 358 -21.97 2.50 -19.39
N MET A 359 -20.67 2.78 -19.46
CA MET A 359 -19.91 3.51 -18.46
C MET A 359 -19.53 4.89 -18.97
N THR A 360 -20.53 5.66 -19.39
CA THR A 360 -20.34 6.97 -20.04
C THR A 360 -20.11 8.13 -19.06
N GLY A 361 -19.91 7.85 -17.77
CA GLY A 361 -19.81 8.88 -16.74
C GLY A 361 -18.64 9.84 -16.93
N TYR A 362 -17.57 9.39 -17.57
CA TYR A 362 -16.44 10.25 -17.93
C TYR A 362 -16.80 11.35 -18.94
N LYS A 363 -17.94 11.24 -19.64
CA LYS A 363 -18.46 12.29 -20.53
C LYS A 363 -19.29 13.27 -19.70
N LYS A 364 -18.85 14.53 -19.66
CA LYS A 364 -19.63 15.64 -19.10
C LYS A 364 -21.03 15.71 -19.73
N LYS A 365 -22.04 15.99 -18.91
CA LYS A 365 -23.14 16.86 -19.32
C LYS A 365 -22.71 18.30 -19.12
#